data_AF-A0A381FFT6-F1
#
_entry.id   AF-A0A381FFT6-F1
#
_cell.length_a   1.000
_cell.length_b   1.000
_cell.length_c   1.000
_cell.angle_alpha   90.00
_cell.angle_beta   90.00
_cell.angle_gamma   90.00
#
_symmetry.space_group_name_H-M   'P 1'
#
loop_
_entity.id
_entity.type
_entity.pdbx_description
1 polymer ?
#
loop_
_entity_poly.entity_id
_entity_poly.type
_entity_poly.pdbx_seq_one_letter_code
_entity_poly.pdbx_strand_id
1 'polypeptide(L)'
;MKKILITCTLFLLIVSCSKKSDNTTIIENAAENTTSSFPIKRMGNSEAIVDGIFNEQIKKDEKLKKFHEKFLALQNDTRVVNNIYNDIISNSESYYNDAQIRAKNIHDSLLKKQLLALVLNSSEKYDLKVRNIEKLKIQTNQN
;
A
#
# COMPACT_ATOMS: atom_id res chain seq x y z
N MET A 1 32.92 -31.38 -52.75
CA MET A 1 31.53 -31.20 -52.26
C MET A 1 31.56 -30.84 -50.77
N LYS A 2 30.59 -30.06 -50.29
CA LYS A 2 30.43 -29.53 -48.91
C LYS A 2 31.38 -28.40 -48.50
N LYS A 3 31.15 -27.13 -48.90
CA LYS A 3 31.48 -25.90 -48.10
C LYS A 3 30.68 -24.64 -48.50
N ILE A 4 29.50 -24.74 -49.11
CA ILE A 4 28.72 -23.55 -49.55
C ILE A 4 27.34 -23.44 -48.86
N LEU A 5 26.97 -24.39 -48.00
CA LEU A 5 25.62 -24.42 -47.40
C LEU A 5 25.48 -23.77 -46.01
N ILE A 6 26.49 -23.03 -45.53
CA ILE A 6 26.46 -22.46 -44.16
C ILE A 6 26.38 -20.92 -44.14
N THR A 7 26.55 -20.24 -45.28
CA THR A 7 26.54 -18.77 -45.32
C THR A 7 25.18 -18.14 -45.66
N CYS A 8 24.20 -18.91 -46.18
CA CYS A 8 22.88 -18.35 -46.52
C CYS A 8 21.88 -18.28 -45.35
N THR A 9 22.09 -19.03 -44.26
CA THR A 9 21.14 -19.04 -43.13
C THR A 9 21.31 -17.86 -42.17
N LEU A 10 22.49 -17.22 -42.15
CA LEU A 10 22.74 -16.09 -41.25
C LEU A 10 22.17 -14.76 -41.76
N PHE A 11 21.93 -14.63 -43.08
CA PHE A 11 21.39 -13.41 -43.68
C PHE A 11 19.86 -13.29 -43.56
N LEU A 12 19.14 -14.41 -43.39
CA LEU A 12 17.68 -14.40 -43.18
C LEU A 12 17.27 -13.96 -41.77
N LEU A 13 18.17 -14.06 -40.78
CA LEU A 13 17.91 -13.59 -39.41
C LEU A 13 17.94 -12.06 -39.27
N ILE A 14 18.63 -11.36 -40.18
CA ILE A 14 18.77 -9.89 -40.13
C ILE A 14 17.60 -9.16 -40.79
N VAL A 15 16.84 -9.82 -41.66
CA VAL A 15 15.66 -9.23 -42.34
C VAL A 15 14.38 -9.38 -41.51
N SER A 16 14.35 -10.29 -40.53
CA SER A 16 13.17 -10.48 -39.68
C SER A 16 12.99 -9.37 -38.62
N CYS A 17 13.99 -8.48 -38.44
CA CYS A 17 13.96 -7.42 -37.44
C CYS A 17 13.94 -6.01 -38.07
N SER A 18 13.08 -5.79 -39.06
CA SER A 18 12.80 -4.45 -39.58
C SER A 18 11.36 -4.22 -40.02
N LYS A 19 10.41 -5.02 -39.51
CA LYS A 19 9.02 -4.56 -39.41
C LYS A 19 8.91 -3.69 -38.17
N LYS A 20 9.03 -2.37 -38.34
CA LYS A 20 8.39 -1.43 -37.41
C LYS A 20 6.93 -1.84 -37.40
N SER A 21 6.49 -2.50 -36.34
CA SER A 21 5.07 -2.66 -36.12
C SER A 21 4.53 -1.24 -35.99
N ASP A 22 3.57 -0.90 -36.84
CA ASP A 22 2.70 0.25 -36.63
C ASP A 22 1.87 -0.03 -35.37
N ASN A 23 2.52 0.01 -34.20
CA ASN A 23 1.87 -0.06 -32.90
C ASN A 23 0.91 1.12 -32.72
N THR A 24 1.09 2.18 -33.52
CA THR A 24 0.13 3.27 -33.70
C THR A 24 -1.23 2.75 -34.14
N THR A 25 -1.30 1.83 -35.11
CA THR A 25 -2.60 1.29 -35.58
C THR A 25 -3.25 0.36 -34.56
N ILE A 26 -2.49 -0.41 -33.77
CA ILE A 26 -3.07 -1.26 -32.71
C ILE A 26 -3.66 -0.40 -31.59
N ILE A 27 -2.99 0.70 -31.22
CA ILE A 27 -3.47 1.65 -30.21
C ILE A 27 -4.67 2.45 -30.73
N GLU A 28 -4.67 2.83 -32.01
CA GLU A 28 -5.75 3.58 -32.67
C GLU A 28 -7.01 2.72 -32.84
N ASN A 29 -6.85 1.47 -33.31
CA ASN A 29 -7.96 0.51 -33.47
C ASN A 29 -8.51 -0.06 -32.14
N ALA A 30 -7.72 -0.05 -31.05
CA ALA A 30 -8.21 -0.44 -29.73
C ALA A 30 -9.25 0.55 -29.16
N ALA A 31 -9.24 1.80 -29.63
CA ALA A 31 -10.22 2.81 -29.24
C ALA A 31 -11.49 2.78 -30.12
N GLU A 32 -11.37 2.41 -31.40
CA GLU A 32 -12.43 2.54 -32.40
C GLU A 32 -13.62 1.57 -32.22
N ASN A 33 -13.42 0.43 -31.54
CA ASN A 33 -14.49 -0.55 -31.29
C ASN A 33 -15.05 -0.51 -29.87
N THR A 34 -14.72 0.53 -29.10
CA THR A 34 -15.35 0.75 -27.80
C THR A 34 -16.51 1.72 -27.98
N THR A 35 -17.72 1.32 -27.61
CA THR A 35 -18.90 2.21 -27.51
C THR A 35 -18.77 3.27 -26.40
N SER A 36 -17.55 3.48 -25.91
CA SER A 36 -17.23 4.41 -24.83
C SER A 36 -17.04 5.80 -25.42
N SER A 37 -17.84 6.77 -24.98
CA SER A 37 -17.65 8.19 -25.35
C SER A 37 -16.40 8.82 -24.71
N PHE A 38 -15.47 8.02 -24.19
CA PHE A 38 -14.31 8.47 -23.43
C PHE A 38 -13.08 8.59 -24.34
N PRO A 39 -12.60 9.81 -24.64
CA PRO A 39 -11.41 9.98 -25.44
C PRO A 39 -10.18 9.63 -24.60
N ILE A 40 -9.64 8.42 -24.80
CA ILE A 40 -8.41 7.90 -24.18
C ILE A 40 -7.23 8.89 -24.34
N LYS A 41 -7.22 9.69 -25.42
CA LYS A 41 -6.23 10.76 -25.68
C LYS A 41 -6.16 11.87 -24.63
N ARG A 42 -7.18 12.05 -23.79
CA ARG A 42 -7.27 13.17 -22.83
C ARG A 42 -6.70 12.84 -21.45
N MET A 43 -6.26 11.60 -21.26
CA MET A 43 -5.67 11.13 -20.02
C MET A 43 -4.26 11.70 -19.91
N GLY A 44 -4.01 12.53 -18.90
CA GLY A 44 -2.66 13.04 -18.64
C GLY A 44 -1.70 11.89 -18.39
N ASN A 45 -0.40 12.10 -18.67
CA ASN A 45 0.67 11.09 -18.63
C ASN A 45 0.83 10.33 -17.28
N SER A 46 0.00 10.59 -16.26
CA SER A 46 0.12 10.09 -14.89
C SER A 46 -1.01 9.18 -14.40
N GLU A 47 -2.15 9.08 -15.08
CA GLU A 47 -3.25 8.20 -14.64
C GLU A 47 -3.30 6.92 -15.46
N ALA A 48 -3.39 5.76 -14.78
CA ALA A 48 -3.60 4.49 -15.45
C ALA A 48 -4.97 4.47 -16.13
N ILE A 49 -5.05 4.04 -17.39
CA ILE A 49 -6.27 4.07 -18.22
C ILE A 49 -7.52 3.54 -17.49
N VAL A 50 -7.32 2.51 -16.65
CA VAL A 50 -8.37 1.89 -15.83
C VAL A 50 -9.00 2.88 -14.85
N ASP A 51 -8.21 3.72 -14.18
CA ASP A 51 -8.68 4.68 -13.17
C ASP A 51 -9.54 5.77 -13.83
N GLY A 52 -9.14 6.23 -15.01
CA GLY A 52 -9.91 7.20 -15.80
C GLY A 52 -11.25 6.63 -16.25
N ILE A 53 -11.28 5.39 -16.74
CA ILE A 53 -12.54 4.70 -17.07
C ILE A 53 -13.43 4.61 -15.82
N PHE A 54 -12.88 4.19 -14.68
CA PHE A 54 -13.63 4.09 -13.43
C PHE A 54 -14.19 5.44 -12.95
N ASN A 55 -13.37 6.49 -13.00
CA ASN A 55 -13.77 7.85 -12.61
C ASN A 55 -14.93 8.38 -13.48
N GLU A 56 -14.93 8.06 -14.77
CA GLU A 56 -16.04 8.42 -15.66
C GLU A 56 -17.31 7.60 -15.37
N GLN A 57 -17.18 6.34 -14.98
CA GLN A 57 -18.34 5.53 -14.57
C GLN A 57 -18.95 6.05 -13.27
N ILE A 58 -18.13 6.43 -12.28
CA ILE A 58 -18.59 7.03 -11.02
C ILE A 58 -19.40 8.31 -11.26
N LYS A 59 -19.02 9.15 -12.22
CA LYS A 59 -19.75 10.39 -12.54
C LYS A 59 -21.16 10.12 -13.06
N LYS A 60 -21.39 8.96 -13.68
CA LYS A 60 -22.65 8.61 -14.36
C LYS A 60 -23.58 7.77 -13.48
N ASP A 61 -23.05 7.07 -12.48
CA ASP A 61 -23.80 6.20 -11.58
C ASP A 61 -23.74 6.70 -10.12
N GLU A 62 -24.85 7.26 -9.65
CA GLU A 62 -25.00 7.78 -8.28
C GLU A 62 -24.84 6.70 -7.19
N LYS A 63 -25.21 5.44 -7.48
CA LYS A 63 -25.00 4.34 -6.52
C LYS A 63 -23.52 4.01 -6.41
N LEU A 64 -22.82 3.96 -7.55
CA LEU A 64 -21.38 3.73 -7.59
C LEU A 64 -20.60 4.86 -6.91
N LYS A 65 -21.01 6.11 -7.12
CA LYS A 65 -20.46 7.29 -6.44
C LYS A 65 -20.61 7.19 -4.92
N LYS A 66 -21.82 6.91 -4.41
CA LYS A 66 -22.06 6.74 -2.97
C LYS A 66 -21.25 5.60 -2.37
N PHE A 67 -21.09 4.51 -3.10
CA PHE A 67 -20.24 3.40 -2.66
C PHE A 67 -18.77 3.84 -2.56
N HIS A 68 -18.26 4.53 -3.57
CA HIS A 68 -16.89 5.05 -3.58
C HIS A 68 -16.63 6.04 -2.43
N GLU A 69 -17.55 6.97 -2.17
CA GLU A 69 -17.45 7.90 -1.04
C GLU A 69 -17.40 7.17 0.31
N LYS A 70 -18.23 6.14 0.50
CA LYS A 70 -18.19 5.29 1.70
C LYS A 70 -16.86 4.54 1.84
N PHE A 71 -16.33 4.04 0.73
CA PHE A 71 -15.04 3.36 0.70
C PHE A 71 -13.90 4.31 1.10
N LEU A 72 -13.88 5.55 0.58
CA LEU A 72 -12.90 6.56 0.97
C LEU A 72 -13.03 6.95 2.46
N ALA A 73 -14.26 7.09 2.96
CA ALA A 73 -14.51 7.38 4.37
C ALA A 73 -13.95 6.27 5.27
N LEU A 74 -14.20 4.99 4.92
CA LEU A 74 -13.66 3.84 5.67
C LEU A 74 -12.12 3.83 5.71
N GLN A 75 -11.46 4.15 4.59
CA GLN A 75 -10.01 4.28 4.56
C GLN A 75 -9.52 5.41 5.47
N ASN A 76 -10.20 6.56 5.46
CA ASN A 76 -9.85 7.66 6.33
C ASN A 76 -10.02 7.30 7.82
N ASP A 77 -11.14 6.67 8.18
CA ASP A 77 -11.39 6.21 9.55
C ASP A 77 -10.32 5.22 10.01
N THR A 78 -9.93 4.30 9.13
CA THR A 78 -8.82 3.34 9.40
C THR A 78 -7.52 4.09 9.71
N ARG A 79 -7.17 5.11 8.92
CA ARG A 79 -5.99 5.95 9.17
C ARG A 79 -6.08 6.69 10.50
N VAL A 80 -7.22 7.31 10.81
CA VAL A 80 -7.44 8.05 12.05
C VAL A 80 -7.30 7.15 13.27
N VAL A 81 -7.97 5.98 13.25
CA VAL A 81 -7.90 4.99 14.34
C VAL A 81 -6.48 4.48 14.52
N ASN A 82 -5.76 4.20 13.43
CA ASN A 82 -4.36 3.79 13.50
C ASN A 82 -3.46 4.84 14.17
N ASN A 83 -3.66 6.12 13.85
CA ASN A 83 -2.92 7.22 14.47
C ASN A 83 -3.20 7.32 15.96
N ILE A 84 -4.47 7.27 16.37
CA ILE A 84 -4.86 7.30 17.80
C ILE A 84 -4.15 6.17 18.57
N TYR A 85 -4.16 4.95 18.02
CA TYR A 85 -3.47 3.83 18.67
C TYR A 85 -1.95 4.03 18.75
N ASN A 86 -1.33 4.54 17.69
CA ASN A 86 0.11 4.81 17.69
C ASN A 86 0.48 5.86 18.74
N ASP A 87 -0.31 6.92 18.88
CA ASP A 87 -0.11 7.97 19.88
C ASP A 87 -0.25 7.41 21.29
N ILE A 88 -1.26 6.57 21.54
CA ILE A 88 -1.45 5.90 22.85
C ILE A 88 -0.25 5.00 23.17
N ILE A 89 0.25 4.23 22.20
CA ILE A 89 1.40 3.34 22.38
C ILE A 89 2.64 4.15 22.72
N SER A 90 2.97 5.16 21.91
CA SER A 90 4.16 5.99 22.11
C SER A 90 4.14 6.73 23.46
N ASN A 91 2.99 7.27 23.86
CA ASN A 91 2.83 7.93 25.15
C ASN A 91 2.99 6.94 26.32
N SER A 92 2.47 5.72 26.18
CA SER A 92 2.57 4.70 27.21
C SER A 92 4.01 4.18 27.36
N GLU A 93 4.72 3.97 26.26
CA GLU A 93 6.14 3.61 26.26
C GLU A 93 6.99 4.68 26.94
N SER A 94 6.73 5.96 26.62
CA SER A 94 7.39 7.11 27.25
C SER A 94 7.14 7.14 28.76
N TYR A 95 5.89 6.91 29.18
CA TYR A 95 5.52 6.81 30.59
C TYR A 95 6.28 5.69 31.32
N TYR A 96 6.29 4.47 30.77
CA TYR A 96 6.96 3.35 31.43
C TYR A 96 8.49 3.52 31.48
N ASN A 97 9.08 4.12 30.44
CA ASN A 97 10.50 4.46 30.44
C ASN A 97 10.83 5.50 31.53
N ASP A 98 10.08 6.60 31.61
CA ASP A 98 10.25 7.62 32.65
C ASP A 98 10.06 7.03 34.06
N ALA A 99 9.01 6.23 34.26
CA ALA A 99 8.75 5.55 35.53
C ALA A 99 9.91 4.62 35.94
N GLN A 100 10.47 3.87 35.00
CA GLN A 100 11.61 2.99 35.25
C GLN A 100 12.87 3.79 35.61
N ILE A 101 13.15 4.89 34.90
CA ILE A 101 14.29 5.77 35.19
C ILE A 101 14.16 6.38 36.59
N ARG A 102 12.99 6.91 36.93
CA ARG A 102 12.74 7.48 38.27
C ARG A 102 12.88 6.44 39.36
N ALA A 103 12.32 5.24 39.16
CA ALA A 103 12.45 4.13 40.10
C ALA A 103 13.92 3.70 40.29
N LYS A 104 14.72 3.68 39.22
CA LYS A 104 16.17 3.36 39.29
C LYS A 104 16.96 4.35 40.14
N ASN A 105 16.51 5.61 40.23
CA ASN A 105 17.18 6.68 40.96
C ASN A 105 16.80 6.74 42.46
N ILE A 106 15.90 5.87 42.93
CA ILE A 106 15.57 5.76 44.36
C ILE A 106 16.76 5.15 45.12
N HIS A 107 17.16 5.79 46.21
CA HIS A 107 18.29 5.36 47.04
C HIS A 107 17.93 4.22 47.99
N ASP A 108 16.70 4.21 48.51
CA ASP A 108 16.18 3.09 49.29
C ASP A 108 16.10 1.83 48.43
N SER A 109 16.91 0.83 48.74
CA SER A 109 17.06 -0.37 47.93
C SER A 109 15.82 -1.26 47.93
N LEU A 110 15.09 -1.32 49.05
CA LEU A 110 13.86 -2.10 49.18
C LEU A 110 12.75 -1.46 48.36
N LEU A 111 12.54 -0.16 48.54
CA LEU A 111 11.54 0.61 47.81
C LEU A 111 11.82 0.63 46.31
N LYS A 112 13.09 0.82 45.92
CA LYS A 112 13.53 0.73 44.51
C LYS A 112 13.14 -0.61 43.90
N LYS A 113 13.45 -1.71 44.57
CA LYS A 113 13.15 -3.06 44.07
C LYS A 113 11.64 -3.28 43.92
N GLN A 114 10.86 -2.85 44.91
CA GLN A 114 9.41 -2.97 44.88
C GLN A 114 8.79 -2.14 43.74
N LEU A 115 9.22 -0.89 43.58
CA LEU A 115 8.68 -0.01 42.54
C LEU A 115 9.06 -0.50 41.13
N LEU A 116 10.30 -0.95 40.93
CA LEU A 116 10.71 -1.53 39.65
C LEU A 116 9.89 -2.77 39.29
N ALA A 117 9.61 -3.65 40.26
CA ALA A 117 8.78 -4.82 40.03
C ALA A 117 7.34 -4.45 39.65
N LEU A 118 6.76 -3.42 40.28
CA LEU A 118 5.43 -2.91 39.94
C LEU A 118 5.38 -2.31 38.54
N VAL A 119 6.36 -1.48 38.18
CA VAL A 119 6.47 -0.89 36.84
C VAL A 119 6.60 -1.98 35.78
N LEU A 120 7.48 -2.97 35.99
CA LEU A 120 7.70 -4.07 35.06
C LEU A 120 6.44 -4.92 34.85
N ASN A 121 5.78 -5.33 35.93
CA ASN A 121 4.54 -6.12 35.85
C ASN A 121 3.43 -5.35 35.13
N SER A 122 3.36 -4.03 35.30
CA SER A 122 2.40 -3.19 34.59
C SER A 122 2.75 -3.07 33.11
N SER A 123 4.02 -2.86 32.76
CA SER A 123 4.46 -2.73 31.36
C SER A 123 4.27 -4.04 30.59
N GLU A 124 4.59 -5.20 31.18
CA GLU A 124 4.39 -6.50 30.53
C GLU A 124 2.91 -6.78 30.20
N LYS A 125 2.00 -6.38 31.10
CA LYS A 125 0.54 -6.45 30.82
C LYS A 125 0.12 -5.49 29.73
N TYR A 126 0.77 -4.35 29.62
CA TYR A 126 0.52 -3.40 28.55
C TYR A 126 1.02 -3.94 27.20
N ASP A 127 2.21 -4.56 27.15
CA ASP A 127 2.77 -5.15 25.94
C ASP A 127 1.84 -6.22 25.34
N LEU A 128 1.13 -6.98 26.18
CA LEU A 128 0.09 -7.91 25.72
C LEU A 128 -1.06 -7.18 24.98
N LYS A 129 -1.46 -6.00 25.45
CA LYS A 129 -2.49 -5.18 24.78
C LYS A 129 -1.98 -4.64 23.46
N VAL A 130 -0.72 -4.19 23.41
CA VAL A 130 -0.09 -3.70 22.16
C VAL A 130 -0.07 -4.80 21.11
N ARG A 131 0.41 -6.01 21.46
CA ARG A 131 0.41 -7.17 20.54
C ARG A 131 -0.98 -7.51 19.99
N ASN A 132 -2.01 -7.41 20.83
CA ASN A 132 -3.39 -7.64 20.38
C ASN A 132 -3.85 -6.58 19.38
N ILE A 133 -3.51 -5.31 19.60
CA ILE A 133 -3.82 -4.21 18.67
C ILE A 133 -3.08 -4.42 17.34
N GLU A 134 -1.80 -4.78 17.37
CA GLU A 134 -1.01 -5.07 16.17
C GLU A 134 -1.61 -6.23 15.36
N LYS A 135 -2.03 -7.30 16.04
CA LYS A 135 -2.72 -8.43 15.40
C LYS A 135 -4.01 -7.99 14.71
N LEU A 136 -4.81 -7.14 15.36
CA LEU A 136 -6.04 -6.60 14.78
C LEU A 136 -5.73 -5.70 13.56
N LYS A 137 -4.68 -4.87 13.62
CA LYS A 137 -4.24 -4.06 12.46
C LYS A 137 -3.87 -4.93 11.26
N ILE A 138 -3.15 -6.03 11.48
CA ILE A 138 -2.78 -6.96 10.40
C ILE A 138 -4.03 -7.60 9.78
N GLN A 139 -5.00 -8.02 10.60
CA GLN A 139 -6.25 -8.61 10.12
C GLN A 139 -7.07 -7.63 9.27
N THR A 140 -7.11 -6.35 9.67
CA THR A 140 -7.83 -5.31 8.92
C THR A 140 -7.15 -4.98 7.59
N ASN A 141 -5.82 -5.00 7.51
CA ASN A 141 -5.08 -4.72 6.28
C ASN A 141 -5.07 -5.87 5.26
N GLN A 142 -5.51 -7.07 5.64
CA GLN A 142 -5.57 -8.25 4.78
C GLN A 142 -6.91 -8.40 4.02
N ASN A 143 -7.94 -7.63 4.39
CA ASN A 143 -9.25 -7.58 3.74
C ASN A 143 -9.38 -6.34 2.85
#